data_AF-A0A2A5YA75-F1
#
_entry.id   AF-A0A2A5YA75-F1
#
_cell.length_a   1.000
_cell.length_b   1.000
_cell.length_c   1.000
_cell.angle_alpha   90.00
_cell.angle_beta   90.00
_cell.angle_gamma   90.00
#
_symmetry.space_group_name_H-M   'P 1'
#
loop_
_entity.id
_entity.type
_entity.pdbx_description
1 polymer ?
#
loop_
_entity_poly.entity_id
_entity_poly.type
_entity_poly.pdbx_seq_one_letter_code
_entity_poly.pdbx_strand_id
1 'polypeptide(L)'
;MKHRLLYLPLVAALMIGKTVMADELQIEILTAGDGVTAEAGKRVSVHYEGRLTDGSVFDASRPRGQPFAFTIGAGQVIRGWETGVDGMQVGESRRLTIPPELGYGSEGAGDVIPPDATLVFEIELLSVSDPIVLGEVDPQGLQQAQRDGAVLVDIRLPNEWADTGVIEGAHAITAFLPNGRVHPEFLDSFQAVAPSPDTPVMLYCASGGRTSSLGTALIEQLGYTNVSHLRGGISEWLGAGNDTQAYDD
;
A
#
# COMPACT_ATOMS: atom_id res chain seq x y z
N MET A 1 77.92 -20.17 34.39
CA MET A 1 76.93 -20.21 33.29
C MET A 1 75.53 -20.25 33.88
N LYS A 2 74.84 -19.11 33.97
CA LYS A 2 73.39 -19.04 34.19
C LYS A 2 72.86 -17.92 33.28
N HIS A 3 72.02 -18.30 32.33
CA HIS A 3 71.51 -17.45 31.26
C HIS A 3 70.56 -16.37 31.82
N ARG A 4 70.75 -15.13 31.37
CA ARG A 4 69.77 -14.05 31.52
C ARG A 4 68.64 -14.27 30.50
N LEU A 5 67.43 -14.52 30.97
CA LEU A 5 66.23 -14.55 30.14
C LEU A 5 65.55 -13.17 30.23
N LEU A 6 65.49 -12.47 29.10
CA LEU A 6 64.79 -11.19 28.94
C LEU A 6 63.28 -11.44 29.07
N TYR A 7 62.61 -10.77 30.00
CA TYR A 7 61.14 -10.69 30.08
C TYR A 7 60.67 -9.46 29.30
N LEU A 8 59.94 -9.66 28.20
CA LEU A 8 59.27 -8.60 27.46
C LEU A 8 57.81 -8.54 27.96
N PRO A 9 57.29 -7.40 28.46
CA PRO A 9 55.91 -7.33 28.90
C PRO A 9 54.99 -7.22 27.69
N LEU A 10 54.07 -8.17 27.55
CA LEU A 10 52.96 -8.10 26.61
C LEU A 10 51.95 -7.06 27.13
N VAL A 11 51.93 -5.87 26.52
CA VAL A 11 50.88 -4.87 26.78
C VAL A 11 49.64 -5.29 26.01
N ALA A 12 48.67 -5.87 26.72
CA ALA A 12 47.34 -6.12 26.17
C ALA A 12 46.56 -4.80 26.16
N ALA A 13 46.43 -4.18 24.98
CA ALA A 13 45.52 -3.05 24.77
C ALA A 13 44.08 -3.59 24.70
N LEU A 14 43.34 -3.40 25.79
CA LEU A 14 41.90 -3.70 25.83
C LEU A 14 41.16 -2.59 25.08
N MET A 15 40.78 -2.85 23.83
CA MET A 15 39.89 -1.99 23.06
C MET A 15 38.47 -2.14 23.64
N ILE A 16 38.06 -1.19 24.47
CA ILE A 16 36.66 -1.07 24.90
C ILE A 16 35.88 -0.54 23.69
N GLY A 17 35.24 -1.45 22.95
CA GLY A 17 34.25 -1.07 21.95
C GLY A 17 33.13 -0.30 22.64
N LYS A 18 32.85 0.92 22.18
CA LYS A 18 31.64 1.64 22.58
C LYS A 18 30.45 0.85 22.03
N THR A 19 29.72 0.15 22.90
CA THR A 19 28.36 -0.28 22.59
C THR A 19 27.52 0.98 22.43
N VAL A 20 27.29 1.40 21.19
CA VAL A 20 26.24 2.39 20.90
C VAL A 20 24.94 1.64 21.09
N MET A 21 24.18 2.01 22.12
CA MET A 21 22.80 1.53 22.25
C MET A 21 21.99 2.23 21.14
N ALA A 22 21.21 1.44 20.39
CA ALA A 22 20.20 1.97 19.50
C ALA A 22 19.20 2.78 20.36
N ASP A 23 18.85 3.98 19.90
CA ASP A 23 17.82 4.76 20.59
C ASP A 23 16.47 4.06 20.34
N GLU A 24 15.56 4.13 21.31
CA GLU A 24 14.22 3.57 21.15
C GLU A 24 13.28 4.62 20.55
N LEU A 25 12.21 4.17 19.88
CA LEU A 25 11.13 5.04 19.43
C LEU A 25 10.51 5.76 20.64
N GLN A 26 10.47 7.09 20.60
CA GLN A 26 9.79 7.88 21.63
C GLN A 26 8.41 8.30 21.15
N ILE A 27 7.40 8.12 22.00
CA ILE A 27 6.01 8.47 21.73
C ILE A 27 5.53 9.45 22.80
N GLU A 28 5.07 10.62 22.37
CA GLU A 28 4.50 11.65 23.23
C GLU A 28 3.09 12.00 22.74
N ILE A 29 2.07 11.70 23.53
CA ILE A 29 0.68 12.07 23.20
C ILE A 29 0.52 13.58 23.45
N LEU A 30 0.19 14.34 22.41
CA LEU A 30 -0.03 15.78 22.48
C LEU A 30 -1.49 16.12 22.80
N THR A 31 -2.41 15.39 22.18
CA THR A 31 -3.86 15.49 22.39
C THR A 31 -4.44 14.09 22.37
N ALA A 32 -5.22 13.72 23.39
CA ALA A 32 -5.89 12.43 23.42
C ALA A 32 -7.05 12.38 22.42
N GLY A 33 -7.22 11.24 21.75
CA GLY A 33 -8.43 10.92 20.99
C GLY A 33 -9.43 10.15 21.86
N ASP A 34 -10.63 9.95 21.33
CA ASP A 34 -11.69 9.18 21.99
C ASP A 34 -12.45 8.24 21.04
N GLY A 35 -12.03 8.18 19.77
CA GLY A 35 -12.63 7.33 18.76
C GLY A 35 -12.02 5.93 18.66
N VAL A 36 -12.25 5.28 17.52
CA VAL A 36 -11.79 3.91 17.24
C VAL A 36 -10.27 3.83 17.37
N THR A 37 -9.79 2.76 18.01
CA THR A 37 -8.36 2.48 18.16
C THR A 37 -7.77 1.91 16.87
N ALA A 38 -6.63 2.43 16.46
CA ALA A 38 -5.80 1.92 15.39
C ALA A 38 -5.06 0.66 15.86
N GLU A 39 -5.14 -0.40 15.07
CA GLU A 39 -4.57 -1.70 15.37
C GLU A 39 -3.94 -2.31 14.12
N ALA A 40 -2.99 -3.23 14.30
CA ALA A 40 -2.43 -4.02 13.21
C ALA A 40 -3.51 -4.63 12.31
N GLY A 41 -3.32 -4.51 10.99
CA GLY A 41 -4.28 -4.95 9.99
C GLY A 41 -5.42 -3.98 9.73
N LYS A 42 -5.48 -2.81 10.38
CA LYS A 42 -6.43 -1.74 10.02
C LYS A 42 -5.80 -0.72 9.08
N ARG A 43 -6.64 -0.13 8.23
CA ARG A 43 -6.30 1.03 7.44
C ARG A 43 -6.52 2.29 8.26
N VAL A 44 -5.52 3.15 8.30
CA VAL A 44 -5.58 4.44 9.00
C VAL A 44 -5.42 5.58 8.01
N SER A 45 -6.02 6.73 8.34
CA SER A 45 -5.78 8.00 7.64
C SER A 45 -5.28 9.04 8.63
N VAL A 46 -4.18 9.71 8.29
CA VAL A 46 -3.51 10.65 9.19
C VAL A 46 -3.19 11.97 8.51
N HIS A 47 -3.23 13.06 9.29
CA HIS A 47 -2.44 14.24 9.00
C HIS A 47 -1.09 14.14 9.70
N TYR A 48 -0.06 14.75 9.12
CA TYR A 48 1.28 14.73 9.70
C TYR A 48 2.15 15.89 9.23
N GLU A 49 3.19 16.15 10.01
CA GLU A 49 4.34 16.97 9.67
C GLU A 49 5.63 16.28 10.15
N GLY A 50 6.59 16.11 9.26
CA GLY A 50 7.90 15.51 9.52
C GLY A 50 9.01 16.55 9.50
N ARG A 51 9.83 16.54 10.55
CA ARG A 51 10.94 17.47 10.77
C ARG A 51 12.24 16.76 11.11
N LEU A 52 13.36 17.34 10.72
CA LEU A 52 14.68 16.99 11.27
C LEU A 52 14.85 17.62 12.66
N THR A 53 15.85 17.17 13.40
CA THR A 53 16.13 17.65 14.77
C THR A 53 16.56 19.12 14.83
N ASP A 54 16.99 19.71 13.70
CA ASP A 54 17.24 21.14 13.57
C ASP A 54 15.96 21.99 13.37
N GLY A 55 14.80 21.33 13.31
CA GLY A 55 13.48 21.93 13.13
C GLY A 55 13.04 22.12 11.68
N SER A 56 13.91 21.82 10.70
CA SER A 56 13.55 21.89 9.28
C SER A 56 12.46 20.88 8.92
N VAL A 57 11.41 21.34 8.24
CA VAL A 57 10.33 20.47 7.73
C VAL A 57 10.81 19.83 6.45
N PHE A 58 10.80 18.50 6.38
CA PHE A 58 11.07 17.77 5.13
C PHE A 58 9.79 17.33 4.43
N ASP A 59 8.69 17.12 5.17
CA ASP A 59 7.42 16.71 4.58
C ASP A 59 6.20 17.08 5.46
N ALA A 60 5.04 17.35 4.85
CA ALA A 60 3.78 17.62 5.55
C ALA A 60 2.57 17.35 4.66
N SER A 61 1.50 16.75 5.21
CA SER A 61 0.30 16.43 4.43
C SER A 61 -0.68 17.60 4.27
N ARG A 62 -0.75 18.51 5.26
CA ARG A 62 -1.70 19.64 5.23
C ARG A 62 -1.46 20.62 4.07
N PRO A 63 -0.22 21.02 3.71
CA PRO A 63 0.02 21.87 2.54
C PRO A 63 -0.46 21.26 1.21
N ARG A 64 -0.52 19.93 1.12
CA ARG A 64 -1.08 19.20 -0.04
C ARG A 64 -2.60 19.10 -0.01
N GLY A 65 -3.23 19.39 1.12
CA GLY A 65 -4.68 19.26 1.31
C GLY A 65 -5.20 17.81 1.35
N GLN A 66 -4.32 16.81 1.37
CA GLN A 66 -4.70 15.40 1.34
C GLN A 66 -4.06 14.64 2.51
N PRO A 67 -4.85 13.96 3.37
CA PRO A 67 -4.34 13.02 4.35
C PRO A 67 -3.57 11.87 3.71
N PHE A 68 -2.66 11.26 4.47
CA PHE A 68 -1.96 10.05 4.04
C PHE A 68 -2.63 8.83 4.67
N ALA A 69 -2.78 7.76 3.90
CA ALA A 69 -3.43 6.55 4.36
C ALA A 69 -2.59 5.31 4.09
N PHE A 70 -2.53 4.42 5.07
CA PHE A 70 -1.75 3.18 5.01
C PHE A 70 -2.40 2.11 5.91
N THR A 71 -2.00 0.86 5.73
CA THR A 71 -2.44 -0.27 6.56
C THR A 71 -1.34 -0.64 7.54
N ILE A 72 -1.66 -0.65 8.84
CA ILE A 72 -0.70 -1.00 9.89
C ILE A 72 -0.32 -2.49 9.75
N GLY A 73 0.97 -2.78 9.78
CA GLY A 73 1.55 -4.11 9.60
C GLY A 73 1.74 -4.54 8.15
N ALA A 74 1.37 -3.71 7.17
CA ALA A 74 1.55 -4.03 5.75
C ALA A 74 2.95 -3.67 5.23
N GLY A 75 3.79 -2.99 6.02
CA GLY A 75 5.13 -2.58 5.61
C GLY A 75 5.12 -1.46 4.57
N GLN A 76 4.06 -0.64 4.57
CA GLN A 76 3.87 0.46 3.62
C GLN A 76 4.61 1.73 4.05
N VAL A 77 5.01 1.80 5.33
CA VAL A 77 5.68 2.95 5.94
C VAL A 77 6.92 2.50 6.72
N ILE A 78 7.74 3.47 7.13
CA ILE A 78 8.91 3.21 7.99
C ILE A 78 8.48 2.53 9.31
N ARG A 79 9.36 1.71 9.89
CA ARG A 79 9.04 0.91 11.10
C ARG A 79 8.60 1.78 12.28
N GLY A 80 9.17 2.98 12.42
CA GLY A 80 8.77 3.92 13.47
C GLY A 80 7.31 4.36 13.35
N TRP A 81 6.75 4.43 12.14
CA TRP A 81 5.32 4.67 11.94
C TRP A 81 4.48 3.43 12.20
N GLU A 82 4.91 2.26 11.73
CA GLU A 82 4.22 0.98 11.99
C GLU A 82 4.01 0.76 13.49
N THR A 83 5.03 1.04 14.32
CA THR A 83 4.94 0.92 15.78
C THR A 83 4.31 2.16 16.43
N GLY A 84 4.63 3.36 15.95
CA GLY A 84 4.23 4.60 16.61
C GLY A 84 2.76 4.98 16.44
N VAL A 85 2.11 4.49 15.38
CA VAL A 85 0.67 4.75 15.12
C VAL A 85 -0.23 3.67 15.71
N ASP A 86 0.30 2.47 15.96
CA ASP A 86 -0.43 1.42 16.67
C ASP A 86 -0.91 1.93 18.05
N GLY A 87 -2.16 1.61 18.39
CA GLY A 87 -2.81 2.08 19.61
C GLY A 87 -3.23 3.55 19.61
N MET A 88 -3.09 4.32 18.53
CA MET A 88 -3.73 5.64 18.39
C MET A 88 -5.24 5.55 18.44
N GLN A 89 -5.91 6.54 19.02
CA GLN A 89 -7.37 6.68 18.90
C GLN A 89 -7.72 7.77 17.90
N VAL A 90 -8.81 7.61 17.14
CA VAL A 90 -9.27 8.67 16.23
C VAL A 90 -9.48 9.98 17.01
N GLY A 91 -8.98 11.09 16.45
CA GLY A 91 -8.92 12.41 17.10
C GLY A 91 -7.64 12.66 17.90
N GLU A 92 -6.80 11.64 18.13
CA GLU A 92 -5.53 11.79 18.83
C GLU A 92 -4.49 12.47 17.95
N SER A 93 -3.66 13.33 18.56
CA SER A 93 -2.40 13.77 17.99
C SER A 93 -1.23 13.37 18.87
N ARG A 94 -0.15 12.83 18.29
CA ARG A 94 1.07 12.46 19.02
C ARG A 94 2.33 12.88 18.27
N ARG A 95 3.42 13.03 18.99
CA ARG A 95 4.77 13.20 18.46
C ARG A 95 5.53 11.88 18.53
N LEU A 96 6.17 11.52 17.43
CA LEU A 96 7.09 10.39 17.33
C LEU A 96 8.51 10.92 17.11
N THR A 97 9.44 10.58 17.99
CA THR A 97 10.88 10.77 17.73
C THR A 97 11.45 9.43 17.29
N ILE A 98 11.75 9.32 16.00
CA ILE A 98 12.10 8.08 15.33
C ILE A 98 13.62 8.06 15.12
N PRO A 99 14.34 7.11 15.74
CA PRO A 99 15.77 6.95 15.51
C PRO A 99 16.03 6.37 14.11
N PRO A 100 17.23 6.56 13.54
CA PRO A 100 17.50 6.23 12.14
C PRO A 100 17.19 4.78 11.75
N GLU A 101 17.47 3.82 12.64
CA GLU A 101 17.21 2.39 12.49
C GLU A 101 15.73 2.01 12.34
N LEU A 102 14.82 2.90 12.76
CA LEU A 102 13.38 2.78 12.57
C LEU A 102 12.84 3.72 11.48
N GLY A 103 13.72 4.54 10.88
CA GLY A 103 13.45 5.47 9.79
C GLY A 103 14.14 5.04 8.49
N TYR A 104 14.96 5.93 7.94
CA TYR A 104 15.66 5.74 6.66
C TYR A 104 17.13 5.28 6.78
N GLY A 105 17.59 5.02 8.01
CA GLY A 105 18.94 4.49 8.29
C GLY A 105 20.08 5.27 7.64
N SER A 106 21.15 4.56 7.31
CA SER A 106 22.36 5.13 6.70
C SER A 106 22.19 5.52 5.23
N GLU A 107 21.08 5.15 4.60
CA GLU A 107 20.80 5.51 3.21
C GLU A 107 20.19 6.92 3.12
N GLY A 108 19.42 7.33 4.13
CA GLY A 108 18.63 8.56 4.05
C GLY A 108 17.51 8.46 3.01
N ALA A 109 16.98 9.60 2.57
CA ALA A 109 15.97 9.64 1.51
C ALA A 109 16.16 10.86 0.60
N GLY A 110 16.62 10.60 -0.63
CA GLY A 110 16.90 11.64 -1.61
C GLY A 110 17.81 12.72 -1.06
N ASP A 111 17.49 13.98 -1.36
CA ASP A 111 18.24 15.15 -0.87
C ASP A 111 17.59 15.81 0.37
N VAL A 112 16.52 15.23 0.91
CA VAL A 112 15.71 15.85 1.98
C VAL A 112 15.93 15.24 3.36
N ILE A 113 16.30 13.95 3.42
CA ILE A 113 16.61 13.26 4.68
C ILE A 113 18.05 12.74 4.60
N PRO A 114 18.98 13.28 5.41
CA PRO A 114 20.36 12.81 5.39
C PRO A 114 20.47 11.40 6.00
N PRO A 115 21.57 10.68 5.70
CA PRO A 115 21.95 9.46 6.40
C PRO A 115 21.94 9.63 7.92
N ASP A 116 21.51 8.58 8.62
CA ASP A 116 21.54 8.48 10.08
C ASP A 116 20.76 9.61 10.80
N ALA A 117 19.73 10.15 10.14
CA ALA A 117 18.89 11.21 10.68
C ALA A 117 17.84 10.67 11.66
N THR A 118 17.76 11.27 12.85
CA THR A 118 16.59 11.17 13.73
C THR A 118 15.47 12.04 13.16
N LEU A 119 14.27 11.49 13.09
CA LEU A 119 13.08 12.16 12.55
C LEU A 119 12.11 12.51 13.67
N VAL A 120 11.49 13.66 13.59
CA VAL A 120 10.41 14.07 14.50
C VAL A 120 9.13 14.22 13.68
N PHE A 121 8.13 13.40 13.97
CA PHE A 121 6.82 13.50 13.34
C PHE A 121 5.77 13.95 14.35
N GLU A 122 4.94 14.91 13.99
CA GLU A 122 3.66 15.12 14.65
C GLU A 122 2.57 14.53 13.77
N ILE A 123 1.76 13.63 14.32
CA ILE A 123 0.76 12.83 13.59
C ILE A 123 -0.59 13.00 14.28
N GLU A 124 -1.63 13.21 13.48
CA GLU A 124 -3.03 13.26 13.91
C GLU A 124 -3.81 12.14 13.22
N LEU A 125 -4.47 11.28 14.00
CA LEU A 125 -5.28 10.18 13.47
C LEU A 125 -6.70 10.64 13.14
N LEU A 126 -7.06 10.57 11.87
CA LEU A 126 -8.35 11.06 11.36
C LEU A 126 -9.40 9.94 11.28
N SER A 127 -8.99 8.73 10.89
CA SER A 127 -9.92 7.61 10.75
C SER A 127 -9.20 6.25 10.85
N VAL A 128 -9.95 5.25 11.30
CA VAL A 128 -9.58 3.82 11.25
C VAL A 128 -10.69 3.08 10.51
N SER A 129 -10.31 2.25 9.54
CA SER A 129 -11.23 1.40 8.77
C SER A 129 -10.61 0.03 8.52
N ASP A 130 -11.38 -0.89 7.96
CA ASP A 130 -10.82 -2.11 7.42
C ASP A 130 -9.91 -1.82 6.20
N PRO A 131 -8.92 -2.69 5.91
CA PRO A 131 -8.17 -2.62 4.67
C PRO A 131 -9.09 -2.70 3.47
N ILE A 132 -8.73 -1.96 2.44
CA ILE A 132 -9.35 -2.12 1.14
C ILE A 132 -8.78 -3.39 0.54
N VAL A 133 -9.63 -4.39 0.38
CA VAL A 133 -9.30 -5.66 -0.25
C VAL A 133 -10.06 -5.80 -1.55
N LEU A 134 -9.45 -6.50 -2.49
CA LEU A 134 -10.11 -6.85 -3.74
C LEU A 134 -11.32 -7.75 -3.45
N GLY A 135 -12.52 -7.28 -3.81
CA GLY A 135 -13.72 -8.08 -3.70
C GLY A 135 -13.70 -9.25 -4.67
N GLU A 136 -14.03 -10.45 -4.21
CA GLU A 136 -14.20 -11.62 -5.06
C GLU A 136 -15.68 -12.00 -5.08
N VAL A 137 -16.27 -12.08 -6.28
CA VAL A 137 -17.70 -12.40 -6.44
C VAL A 137 -17.94 -13.51 -7.46
N ASP A 138 -19.11 -14.14 -7.35
CA ASP A 138 -19.63 -15.12 -8.30
C ASP A 138 -20.49 -14.45 -9.40
N PRO A 139 -21.07 -15.20 -10.36
CA PRO A 139 -21.92 -14.61 -11.40
C PRO A 139 -23.14 -13.84 -10.87
N GLN A 140 -23.75 -14.26 -9.75
CA GLN A 140 -24.89 -13.53 -9.17
C GLN A 140 -24.42 -12.20 -8.56
N GLY A 141 -23.26 -12.21 -7.90
CA GLY A 141 -22.62 -11.00 -7.39
C GLY A 141 -22.24 -10.02 -8.51
N LEU A 142 -21.77 -10.50 -9.67
CA LEU A 142 -21.54 -9.65 -10.84
C LEU A 142 -22.83 -8.99 -11.31
N GLN A 143 -23.91 -9.75 -11.48
CA GLN A 143 -25.21 -9.20 -11.87
C GLN A 143 -25.73 -8.18 -10.87
N GLN A 144 -25.47 -8.38 -9.58
CA GLN A 144 -25.78 -7.40 -8.54
C GLN A 144 -24.93 -6.13 -8.71
N ALA A 145 -23.62 -6.26 -8.87
CA ALA A 145 -22.72 -5.12 -9.09
C ALA A 145 -23.12 -4.31 -10.33
N GLN A 146 -23.53 -4.98 -11.42
CA GLN A 146 -24.02 -4.32 -12.62
C GLN A 146 -25.33 -3.55 -12.36
N ARG A 147 -26.27 -4.12 -11.58
CA ARG A 147 -27.50 -3.43 -11.17
C ARG A 147 -27.22 -2.22 -10.25
N ASP A 148 -26.17 -2.30 -9.46
CA ASP A 148 -25.73 -1.23 -8.57
C ASP A 148 -24.87 -0.16 -9.29
N GLY A 149 -24.68 -0.31 -10.60
CA GLY A 149 -24.01 0.68 -11.45
C GLY A 149 -22.48 0.57 -11.46
N ALA A 150 -21.92 -0.59 -11.11
CA ALA A 150 -20.48 -0.81 -11.24
C ALA A 150 -20.03 -0.80 -12.70
N VAL A 151 -18.88 -0.18 -12.96
CA VAL A 151 -18.22 -0.18 -14.26
C VAL A 151 -17.63 -1.56 -14.49
N LEU A 152 -18.24 -2.30 -15.42
CA LEU A 152 -17.81 -3.64 -15.78
C LEU A 152 -16.67 -3.56 -16.81
N VAL A 153 -15.52 -4.15 -16.52
CA VAL A 153 -14.33 -4.11 -17.38
C VAL A 153 -13.86 -5.52 -17.69
N ASP A 154 -13.89 -5.87 -18.98
CA ASP A 154 -13.33 -7.10 -19.52
C ASP A 154 -11.86 -6.89 -19.87
N ILE A 155 -10.96 -7.50 -19.11
CA ILE A 155 -9.52 -7.28 -19.28
C ILE A 155 -8.82 -8.26 -20.24
N ARG A 156 -9.60 -9.05 -20.99
CA ARG A 156 -9.09 -10.09 -21.89
C ARG A 156 -8.51 -9.51 -23.18
N LEU A 157 -7.98 -10.41 -24.01
CA LEU A 157 -7.49 -10.12 -25.36
C LEU A 157 -8.64 -10.14 -26.38
N PRO A 158 -8.52 -9.44 -27.52
CA PRO A 158 -9.56 -9.43 -28.57
C PRO A 158 -9.94 -10.81 -29.11
N ASN A 159 -8.97 -11.73 -29.22
CA ASN A 159 -9.25 -13.09 -29.67
C ASN A 159 -10.10 -13.89 -28.66
N GLU A 160 -10.01 -13.59 -27.36
CA GLU A 160 -10.87 -14.20 -26.34
C GLU A 160 -12.29 -13.62 -26.39
N TRP A 161 -12.44 -12.33 -26.70
CA TRP A 161 -13.75 -11.71 -26.93
C TRP A 161 -14.43 -12.27 -28.18
N ALA A 162 -13.68 -12.48 -29.26
CA ALA A 162 -14.22 -13.09 -30.48
C ALA A 162 -14.69 -14.54 -30.27
N ASP A 163 -14.05 -15.29 -29.36
CA ASP A 163 -14.38 -16.69 -29.09
C ASP A 163 -15.65 -16.83 -28.22
N THR A 164 -15.75 -16.05 -27.15
CA THR A 164 -16.82 -16.23 -26.16
C THR A 164 -17.83 -15.09 -26.10
N GLY A 165 -17.64 -14.01 -26.86
CA GLY A 165 -18.32 -12.74 -26.64
C GLY A 165 -17.88 -12.04 -25.36
N VAL A 166 -18.57 -10.95 -25.03
CA VAL A 166 -18.39 -10.15 -23.80
C VAL A 166 -19.67 -10.14 -22.97
N ILE A 167 -19.59 -9.89 -21.67
CA ILE A 167 -20.78 -9.68 -20.84
C ILE A 167 -21.44 -8.36 -21.25
N GLU A 168 -22.76 -8.34 -21.36
CA GLU A 168 -23.50 -7.14 -21.77
C GLU A 168 -23.17 -5.94 -20.86
N GLY A 169 -22.84 -4.81 -21.47
CA GLY A 169 -22.46 -3.58 -20.76
C GLY A 169 -21.00 -3.54 -20.30
N ALA A 170 -20.19 -4.57 -20.56
CA ALA A 170 -18.77 -4.54 -20.27
C ALA A 170 -17.98 -3.63 -21.23
N HIS A 171 -17.04 -2.87 -20.68
CA HIS A 171 -15.99 -2.20 -21.44
C HIS A 171 -14.86 -3.19 -21.73
N ALA A 172 -14.63 -3.50 -23.00
CA ALA A 172 -13.55 -4.36 -23.45
C ALA A 172 -12.22 -3.59 -23.49
N ILE A 173 -11.33 -3.85 -22.51
CA ILE A 173 -10.07 -3.12 -22.35
C ILE A 173 -8.95 -4.11 -22.06
N THR A 174 -8.11 -4.42 -23.05
CA THR A 174 -6.99 -5.34 -22.83
C THR A 174 -6.01 -4.81 -21.80
N ALA A 175 -5.88 -5.51 -20.66
CA ALA A 175 -4.94 -5.11 -19.61
C ALA A 175 -3.55 -5.69 -19.78
N PHE A 176 -3.42 -6.87 -20.39
CA PHE A 176 -2.16 -7.57 -20.52
C PHE A 176 -1.90 -7.98 -21.97
N LEU A 177 -0.69 -7.73 -22.43
CA LEU A 177 -0.16 -8.29 -23.67
C LEU A 177 0.03 -9.82 -23.53
N PRO A 178 0.13 -10.57 -24.64
CA PRO A 178 0.36 -12.01 -24.59
C PRO A 178 1.62 -12.45 -23.83
N ASN A 179 2.60 -11.55 -23.69
CA ASN A 179 3.82 -11.77 -22.90
C ASN A 179 3.63 -11.50 -21.39
N GLY A 180 2.42 -11.20 -20.93
CA GLY A 180 2.07 -10.93 -19.54
C GLY A 180 2.40 -9.52 -19.05
N ARG A 181 2.98 -8.64 -19.89
CA ARG A 181 3.19 -7.23 -19.52
C ARG A 181 1.87 -6.46 -19.58
N VAL A 182 1.73 -5.46 -18.72
CA VAL A 182 0.59 -4.53 -18.79
C VAL A 182 0.60 -3.83 -20.16
N HIS A 183 -0.58 -3.73 -20.77
CA HIS A 183 -0.77 -3.03 -22.04
C HIS A 183 -0.49 -1.53 -21.84
N PRO A 184 0.30 -0.88 -22.70
CA PRO A 184 0.73 0.51 -22.48
C PRO A 184 -0.44 1.51 -22.39
N GLU A 185 -1.52 1.24 -23.10
CA GLU A 185 -2.74 2.09 -23.11
C GLU A 185 -3.79 1.67 -22.08
N PHE A 186 -3.50 0.64 -21.26
CA PHE A 186 -4.48 0.12 -20.32
C PHE A 186 -4.95 1.20 -19.34
N LEU A 187 -4.01 1.93 -18.72
CA LEU A 187 -4.35 2.89 -17.67
C LEU A 187 -5.23 4.03 -18.21
N ASP A 188 -4.87 4.58 -19.37
CA ASP A 188 -5.64 5.65 -20.01
C ASP A 188 -7.05 5.17 -20.38
N SER A 189 -7.16 3.97 -20.96
CA SER A 189 -8.46 3.38 -21.34
C SER A 189 -9.32 3.07 -20.12
N PHE A 190 -8.70 2.54 -19.06
CA PHE A 190 -9.36 2.22 -17.80
C PHE A 190 -9.86 3.48 -17.09
N GLN A 191 -9.04 4.52 -16.99
CA GLN A 191 -9.42 5.79 -16.37
C GLN A 191 -10.47 6.57 -17.17
N ALA A 192 -10.58 6.33 -18.49
CA ALA A 192 -11.67 6.89 -19.28
C ALA A 192 -13.05 6.36 -18.84
N VAL A 193 -13.13 5.13 -18.32
CA VAL A 193 -14.38 4.51 -17.86
C VAL A 193 -14.53 4.53 -16.33
N ALA A 194 -13.42 4.56 -15.60
CA ALA A 194 -13.36 4.65 -14.14
C ALA A 194 -12.45 5.82 -13.72
N PRO A 195 -12.91 7.08 -13.85
CA PRO A 195 -12.06 8.27 -13.71
C PRO A 195 -11.67 8.59 -12.27
N SER A 196 -12.36 8.02 -11.29
CA SER A 196 -12.17 8.32 -9.87
C SER A 196 -11.86 7.05 -9.07
N PRO A 197 -10.96 7.09 -8.06
CA PRO A 197 -10.63 5.93 -7.24
C PRO A 197 -11.81 5.30 -6.48
N ASP A 198 -12.87 6.06 -6.22
CA ASP A 198 -14.10 5.58 -5.57
C ASP A 198 -15.13 4.98 -6.55
N THR A 199 -14.87 5.03 -7.86
CA THR A 199 -15.72 4.41 -8.88
C THR A 199 -15.84 2.91 -8.59
N PRO A 200 -17.06 2.36 -8.43
CA PRO A 200 -17.23 0.92 -8.28
C PRO A 200 -16.82 0.22 -9.57
N VAL A 201 -15.78 -0.61 -9.52
CA VAL A 201 -15.23 -1.32 -10.67
C VAL A 201 -15.42 -2.82 -10.47
N MET A 202 -15.94 -3.47 -11.50
CA MET A 202 -16.09 -4.91 -11.57
C MET A 202 -15.23 -5.45 -12.71
N LEU A 203 -14.16 -6.15 -12.38
CA LEU A 203 -13.24 -6.72 -13.35
C LEU A 203 -13.63 -8.17 -13.69
N TYR A 204 -13.43 -8.60 -14.93
CA TYR A 204 -13.34 -10.03 -15.22
C TYR A 204 -12.31 -10.32 -16.30
N CYS A 205 -11.75 -11.53 -16.27
CA CYS A 205 -10.90 -12.07 -17.32
C CYS A 205 -11.37 -13.47 -17.71
N ALA A 206 -10.52 -14.30 -18.34
CA ALA A 206 -10.92 -15.67 -18.70
C ALA A 206 -11.23 -16.56 -17.49
N SER A 207 -10.39 -16.50 -16.45
CA SER A 207 -10.42 -17.45 -15.32
C SER A 207 -10.21 -16.82 -13.94
N GLY A 208 -10.21 -15.48 -13.85
CA GLY A 208 -10.00 -14.69 -12.62
C GLY A 208 -8.56 -14.38 -12.22
N GLY A 209 -7.56 -15.13 -12.72
CA GLY A 209 -6.16 -14.93 -12.31
C GLY A 209 -5.58 -13.55 -12.66
N ARG A 210 -5.86 -13.03 -13.87
CA ARG A 210 -5.38 -11.70 -14.30
C ARG A 210 -6.01 -10.56 -13.50
N THR A 211 -7.29 -10.69 -13.18
CA THR A 211 -8.03 -9.68 -12.42
C THR A 211 -7.66 -9.64 -10.96
N SER A 212 -7.26 -10.76 -10.37
CA SER A 212 -6.71 -10.78 -9.01
C SER A 212 -5.44 -9.91 -8.92
N SER A 213 -4.46 -10.15 -9.81
CA SER A 213 -3.22 -9.36 -9.83
C SER A 213 -3.46 -7.88 -10.16
N LEU A 214 -4.28 -7.59 -11.16
CA LEU A 214 -4.56 -6.21 -11.58
C LEU A 214 -5.36 -5.45 -10.52
N GLY A 215 -6.41 -6.07 -9.98
CA GLY A 215 -7.27 -5.47 -8.97
C GLY A 215 -6.52 -5.08 -7.71
N THR A 216 -5.61 -5.95 -7.23
CA THR A 216 -4.71 -5.62 -6.12
C THR A 216 -3.83 -4.42 -6.46
N ALA A 217 -3.25 -4.36 -7.66
CA ALA A 217 -2.44 -3.20 -8.06
C ALA A 217 -3.26 -1.90 -8.17
N LEU A 218 -4.50 -1.96 -8.67
CA LEU A 218 -5.40 -0.80 -8.69
C LEU A 218 -5.63 -0.26 -7.26
N ILE A 219 -5.82 -1.14 -6.29
CA ILE A 219 -6.02 -0.76 -4.88
C ILE A 219 -4.72 -0.22 -4.25
N GLU A 220 -3.64 -1.00 -4.33
CA GLU A 220 -2.41 -0.73 -3.59
C GLU A 220 -1.57 0.39 -4.20
N GLN A 221 -1.54 0.51 -5.53
CA GLN A 221 -0.65 1.43 -6.24
C GLN A 221 -1.40 2.66 -6.77
N LEU A 222 -2.66 2.51 -7.14
CA LEU A 222 -3.46 3.58 -7.74
C LEU A 222 -4.56 4.11 -6.82
N GLY A 223 -4.71 3.53 -5.64
CA GLY A 223 -5.60 4.02 -4.58
C GLY A 223 -7.09 3.78 -4.82
N TYR A 224 -7.46 2.91 -5.77
CA TYR A 224 -8.86 2.55 -5.97
C TYR A 224 -9.42 1.87 -4.73
N THR A 225 -10.64 2.25 -4.35
CA THR A 225 -11.22 1.86 -3.07
C THR A 225 -12.38 0.88 -3.19
N ASN A 226 -12.88 0.66 -4.41
CA ASN A 226 -14.06 -0.15 -4.67
C ASN A 226 -13.85 -1.01 -5.92
N VAL A 227 -12.96 -2.00 -5.81
CA VAL A 227 -12.65 -2.93 -6.91
C VAL A 227 -13.09 -4.33 -6.50
N SER A 228 -13.88 -4.96 -7.37
CA SER A 228 -14.22 -6.37 -7.28
C SER A 228 -13.83 -7.10 -8.57
N HIS A 229 -13.74 -8.43 -8.52
CA HIS A 229 -13.60 -9.24 -9.72
C HIS A 229 -14.43 -10.52 -9.70
N LEU A 230 -14.74 -11.02 -10.89
CA LEU A 230 -15.36 -12.32 -11.07
C LEU A 230 -14.32 -13.43 -10.84
N ARG A 231 -14.54 -14.25 -9.81
CA ARG A 231 -13.59 -15.26 -9.32
C ARG A 231 -13.08 -16.21 -10.40
N GLY A 232 -13.98 -16.83 -11.16
CA GLY A 232 -13.65 -17.77 -12.24
C GLY A 232 -13.74 -17.15 -13.63
N GLY A 233 -13.83 -15.83 -13.71
CA GLY A 233 -13.92 -15.09 -14.97
C GLY A 233 -15.09 -15.52 -15.86
N ILE A 234 -14.96 -15.25 -17.16
CA ILE A 234 -15.98 -15.59 -18.16
C ILE A 234 -16.27 -17.10 -18.23
N SER A 235 -15.31 -17.95 -17.82
CA SER A 235 -15.50 -19.40 -17.79
C SER A 235 -16.55 -19.82 -16.76
N GLU A 236 -16.52 -19.23 -15.56
CA GLU A 236 -17.54 -19.46 -14.53
C GLU A 236 -18.88 -18.81 -14.90
N TRP A 237 -18.86 -17.64 -15.54
CA TRP A 237 -20.07 -16.98 -16.05
C TRP A 237 -20.86 -17.89 -17.01
N LEU A 238 -20.18 -18.41 -18.04
CA LEU A 238 -20.76 -19.32 -19.03
C LEU A 238 -21.11 -20.68 -18.41
N GLY A 239 -20.27 -21.20 -17.50
CA GLY A 239 -20.54 -22.44 -16.79
C GLY A 239 -21.80 -22.39 -15.92
N ALA A 240 -22.19 -21.20 -15.45
CA ALA A 240 -23.44 -20.94 -14.75
C ALA A 240 -24.65 -20.75 -15.69
N GLY A 241 -24.45 -20.85 -17.01
CA GLY A 241 -25.51 -20.75 -18.02
C GLY A 241 -25.93 -19.33 -18.37
N ASN A 242 -25.09 -18.32 -18.07
CA ASN A 242 -25.36 -16.94 -18.44
C ASN A 242 -24.88 -16.64 -19.86
N ASP A 243 -25.54 -15.68 -20.51
CA ASP A 243 -25.27 -15.31 -21.90
C ASP A 243 -24.15 -14.26 -22.03
N THR A 244 -23.61 -14.15 -23.23
CA THR A 244 -22.70 -13.08 -23.67
C THR A 244 -23.24 -12.45 -24.95
N GLN A 245 -22.79 -11.23 -25.25
CA GLN A 245 -23.02 -10.59 -26.54
C GLN A 245 -21.82 -10.81 -27.46
N ALA A 246 -22.08 -10.91 -28.77
CA ALA A 246 -21.01 -10.95 -29.76
C ALA A 246 -20.14 -9.69 -29.64
N TYR A 247 -18.83 -9.87 -29.79
CA TYR A 247 -17.89 -8.76 -29.87
C TYR A 247 -17.68 -8.42 -31.35
N ASP A 248 -18.28 -7.32 -31.78
CA ASP A 248 -18.08 -6.73 -33.10
C ASP A 248 -17.14 -5.53 -32.94
N ASP A 249 -15.93 -5.66 -33.47
CA ASP A 249 -14.83 -4.68 -33.41
C ASP A 249 -15.11 -3.40 -34.24
#